data_AF-A0A4R0QQD4-F1
#
_entry.id   AF-A0A4R0QQD4-F1
#
_cell.length_a   1.000
_cell.length_b   1.000
_cell.length_c   1.000
_cell.angle_alpha   90.00
_cell.angle_beta   90.00
_cell.angle_gamma   90.00
#
_symmetry.space_group_name_H-M   'P 1'
#
loop_
_entity.id
_entity.type
_entity.pdbx_description
1 polymer ?
#
loop_
_entity_poly.entity_id
_entity_poly.type
_entity_poly.pdbx_seq_one_letter_code
_entity_poly.pdbx_strand_id
1 'polypeptide(L)' 'MNTERAEAVLMDAMAKYAEENPGQKAELIEALDAILEKTARATSIAMECNKGLMECMEMVGSCPLSIVKIS' A
#
# COMPACT_ATOMS: atom_id res chain seq x y z
N MET A 1 -8.91 -3.92 0.62
CA MET A 1 -8.43 -3.79 -0.77
C MET A 1 -7.49 -4.96 -1.01
N ASN A 2 -7.69 -5.79 -2.03
CA ASN A 2 -6.86 -6.98 -2.26
C ASN A 2 -5.75 -6.63 -3.26
N THR A 3 -4.67 -6.03 -2.77
CA THR A 3 -3.51 -5.60 -3.55
C THR A 3 -2.80 -6.79 -4.19
N GLU A 4 -2.74 -7.94 -3.51
CA GLU A 4 -2.16 -9.19 -4.04
C GLU A 4 -2.84 -9.62 -5.34
N ARG A 5 -4.17 -9.50 -5.42
CA ARG A 5 -4.92 -9.81 -6.64
C ARG A 5 -4.66 -8.80 -7.76
N ALA A 6 -4.44 -7.53 -7.44
CA ALA A 6 -4.13 -6.50 -8.43
C ALA A 6 -2.71 -6.65 -8.99
N GLU A 7 -1.74 -7.00 -8.14
CA GLU A 7 -0.37 -7.31 -8.53
C GLU A 7 -0.31 -8.52 -9.46
N ALA A 8 -1.05 -9.60 -9.13
CA ALA A 8 -1.13 -10.78 -9.98
C ALA A 8 -1.69 -10.47 -11.38
N VAL A 9 -2.74 -9.65 -11.47
CA VAL A 9 -3.32 -9.23 -12.76
C VAL A 9 -2.34 -8.36 -13.55
N LEU A 10 -1.62 -7.46 -12.89
CA LEU A 10 -0.62 -6.60 -13.53
C LEU A 10 0.54 -7.42 -14.07
N MET A 11 1.04 -8.38 -13.29
CA MET A 11 2.11 -9.30 -13.72
C MET A 11 1.70 -10.12 -14.94
N ASP A 12 0.51 -10.71 -14.94
CA ASP A 12 0.01 -11.50 -16.08
C ASP A 12 -0.15 -10.65 -17.35
N ALA A 13 -0.69 -9.43 -17.22
CA ALA A 13 -0.83 -8.51 -18.35
C ALA A 13 0.53 -8.09 -18.94
N MET A 14 1.50 -7.77 -18.08
CA MET A 14 2.84 -7.37 -18.51
C MET A 14 3.64 -8.54 -19.09
N ALA A 15 3.47 -9.76 -18.57
CA ALA A 15 4.08 -10.96 -19.13
C ALA A 15 3.61 -11.19 -20.58
N LYS A 16 2.29 -11.11 -20.82
CA LYS A 16 1.71 -11.22 -22.17
C LYS A 16 2.22 -10.13 -23.11
N TYR A 17 2.24 -8.88 -22.64
CA TYR A 17 2.74 -7.76 -23.45
C TYR A 17 4.23 -7.90 -23.80
N ALA A 18 5.04 -8.43 -22.88
CA ALA A 18 6.47 -8.67 -23.10
C ALA A 18 6.74 -9.85 -24.06
N GLU A 19 5.85 -10.85 -24.11
CA GLU A 19 5.90 -11.92 -25.12
C GLU A 19 5.62 -11.38 -26.53
N GLU A 20 4.67 -10.45 -26.65
CA GLU A 20 4.34 -9.77 -27.90
C GLU A 20 5.42 -8.76 -28.33
N ASN A 21 6.19 -8.23 -27.39
CA ASN A 21 7.20 -7.19 -27.61
C ASN A 21 8.57 -7.58 -27.02
N PRO A 22 9.24 -8.63 -27.53
CA PRO A 22 10.45 -9.17 -26.94
C PRO A 22 11.63 -8.17 -26.90
N GLY A 23 11.67 -7.20 -27.81
CA GLY A 23 12.68 -6.13 -27.81
C GLY A 23 12.55 -5.13 -26.65
N GLN A 24 11.37 -5.06 -26.01
CA GLN A 24 11.08 -4.16 -24.89
C GLN A 24 10.93 -4.92 -23.56
N LYS A 25 11.04 -6.25 -23.57
CA LYS A 25 10.82 -7.12 -22.40
C LYS A 25 11.65 -6.69 -21.18
N ALA A 26 12.91 -6.31 -21.38
CA ALA A 26 13.77 -5.90 -20.28
C ALA A 26 13.27 -4.61 -19.61
N GLU A 27 12.95 -3.58 -20.40
CA GLU A 27 12.42 -2.30 -19.91
C GLU A 27 11.05 -2.47 -19.24
N LEU A 28 10.20 -3.36 -19.77
CA LEU A 28 8.90 -3.67 -19.20
C LEU A 28 8.99 -4.36 -17.84
N ILE A 29 9.93 -5.31 -17.69
CA ILE A 29 10.17 -5.99 -16.40
C ILE A 29 10.71 -4.99 -15.39
N GLU A 30 11.67 -4.15 -15.77
CA GLU A 30 12.24 -3.14 -14.87
C GLU A 30 11.18 -2.12 -14.41
N ALA A 31 10.32 -1.65 -15.32
CA ALA A 31 9.23 -0.76 -14.99
C ALA A 31 8.20 -1.43 -14.06
N LEU A 32 7.91 -2.72 -14.28
CA LEU A 32 7.01 -3.48 -13.42
C LEU A 32 7.56 -3.64 -12.01
N ASP A 33 8.84 -4.02 -11.87
CA ASP A 33 9.51 -4.15 -10.59
C ASP A 33 9.49 -2.83 -9.81
N ALA A 34 9.76 -1.71 -10.49
CA ALA A 34 9.71 -0.38 -9.88
C ALA A 34 8.29 0.01 -9.40
N ILE A 35 7.24 -0.37 -10.13
CA ILE A 35 5.85 -0.13 -9.73
C ILE A 35 5.48 -0.97 -8.50
N LEU A 36 5.87 -2.24 -8.49
CA LEU A 36 5.60 -3.15 -7.38
C LEU A 36 6.31 -2.70 -6.11
N GLU A 37 7.58 -2.30 -6.20
CA GLU A 37 8.34 -1.76 -5.07
C GLU A 37 7.66 -0.52 -4.47
N LYS A 38 7.28 0.45 -5.33
CA LYS A 38 6.58 1.66 -4.89
C LYS A 38 5.24 1.34 -4.24
N THR A 39 4.50 0.38 -4.79
CA THR A 39 3.20 -0.06 -4.26
C THR A 39 3.34 -0.75 -2.91
N ALA A 40 4.34 -1.62 -2.75
CA ALA A 40 4.66 -2.25 -1.47
C ALA A 40 5.02 -1.21 -0.40
N ARG A 41 5.86 -0.23 -0.76
CA ARG A 41 6.24 0.86 0.15
C ARG A 41 5.04 1.73 0.55
N ALA A 42 4.18 2.09 -0.41
CA ALA A 42 2.96 2.85 -0.13
C ALA A 42 2.01 2.09 0.81
N THR A 43 1.87 0.78 0.61
CA THR A 43 1.08 -0.10 1.47
C THR A 43 1.63 -0.14 2.88
N SER A 44 2.95 -0.27 3.04
CA SER A 44 3.61 -0.25 4.35
C SER A 44 3.34 1.06 5.11
N ILE A 45 3.49 2.21 4.43
CA ILE A 45 3.21 3.53 5.02
C ILE A 45 1.75 3.64 5.42
N ALA A 46 0.82 3.19 4.57
CA ALA A 46 -0.61 3.21 4.89
C ALA A 46 -0.95 2.34 6.11
N MET A 47 -0.29 1.19 6.26
CA MET A 47 -0.44 0.33 7.44
C MET A 47 0.08 0.99 8.72
N GLU A 48 1.25 1.63 8.67
CA GLU A 48 1.82 2.37 9.79
C GLU A 48 0.92 3.55 10.21
N CYS A 49 0.43 4.33 9.25
CA CYS A 49 -0.52 5.41 9.49
C CYS A 49 -1.80 4.90 10.14
N ASN A 50 -2.37 3.79 9.64
CA ASN A 50 -3.56 3.19 10.22
C ASN A 50 -3.32 2.72 11.66
N LYS A 51 -2.15 2.12 11.93
CA LYS A 51 -1.77 1.71 13.28
C LYS A 51 -1.71 2.92 14.22
N GLY A 52 -1.00 3.97 13.84
CA GLY A 52 -0.91 5.19 14.66
C GLY A 52 -2.27 5.86 14.88
N LEU A 53 -3.16 5.82 13.88
CA LEU A 53 -4.52 6.34 14.00
C LEU A 53 -5.36 5.52 14.99
N MET A 54 -5.26 4.18 14.96
CA MET A 54 -5.93 3.32 15.93
C MET A 54 -5.42 3.56 17.35
N GLU A 55 -4.11 3.67 17.55
CA GLU A 55 -3.50 3.99 18.85
C GLU A 55 -4.00 5.36 19.38
N CYS A 56 -4.09 6.37 18.51
CA CYS A 56 -4.67 7.68 18.87
C CYS A 56 -6.14 7.56 19.29
N MET A 57 -6.94 6.81 18.53
CA MET A 57 -8.36 6.59 18.85
C MET A 57 -8.54 5.85 20.18
N GLU A 58 -7.68 4.88 20.49
CA GLU A 58 -7.70 4.16 21.77
C GLU A 58 -7.34 5.07 22.95
N MET A 59 -6.33 5.93 22.80
CA MET A 59 -5.98 6.92 23.82
C MET A 59 -7.13 7.91 24.08
N VAL A 60 -7.80 8.38 23.03
CA VAL A 60 -8.97 9.27 23.18
C VAL A 60 -10.14 8.54 23.84
N GLY A 61 -10.42 7.30 23.44
CA GLY A 61 -11.50 6.49 23.99
C GLY A 61 -11.28 6.06 25.45
N SER A 62 -10.02 5.93 25.88
CA SER A 62 -9.65 5.60 27.26
C SER A 62 -9.49 6.84 28.16
N CYS A 63 -9.59 8.04 27.61
CA CYS A 63 -9.52 9.27 28.38
C CYS A 63 -10.82 9.45 29.19
N PRO A 64 -10.77 9.44 30.53
CA PRO A 64 -11.97 9.70 31.31
C PRO A 64 -12.38 11.16 31.08
N LEU A 65 -13.58 11.39 30.54
CA LEU A 65 -14.19 12.71 30.33
C LEU A 65 -14.41 13.51 31.65
N SER A 66 -13.81 13.10 32.77
CA SER A 66 -13.96 13.70 34.09
C SER A 66 -12.93 14.78 34.43
N ILE A 67 -11.99 15.13 33.55
CA ILE A 67 -10.94 16.15 33.82
C ILE A 67 -10.98 17.33 32.83
N VAL A 68 -12.18 17.79 32.46
CA VAL A 68 -12.34 19.17 31.96
C VAL A 68 -13.41 19.86 32.79
N LYS A 69 -13.08 20.17 34.04
CA LYS A 69 -13.76 21.28 34.74
C LYS A 69 -13.25 22.57 34.12
N ILE A 70 -13.99 23.08 33.15
CA ILE A 70 -13.86 24.47 32.69
C ILE A 70 -14.14 25.32 33.93
N SER A 71 -13.08 25.92 34.47
CA SER A 71 -13.14 26.90 35.56
C SER A 71 -13.40 28.28 34.98
#